data_AF-A0A941EX74-F1
#
_entry.id   AF-A0A941EX74-F1
#
_cell.length_a   1.000
_cell.length_b   1.000
_cell.length_c   1.000
_cell.angle_alpha   90.00
_cell.angle_beta   90.00
_cell.angle_gamma   90.00
#
_symmetry.space_group_name_H-M   'P 1'
#
loop_
_entity.id
_entity.type
_entity.pdbx_description
1 polymer ?
#
loop_
_entity_poly.entity_id
_entity_poly.type
_entity_poly.pdbx_seq_one_letter_code
_entity_poly.pdbx_strand_id
1 'polypeptide(L)' 'LQARGVPADAPTAVVTSDFHLLRAVHIARRQGLAAVVPVGAPTPITTRYNAWLREYFALASSWALREL' A
#
# COMPACT_ATOMS: atom_id res chain seq x y z
N LEU A 1 -11.26 1.79 13.41
CA LEU A 1 -10.50 2.93 13.99
C LEU A 1 -11.44 3.98 14.57
N GLN A 2 -12.43 4.41 13.80
CA GLN A 2 -13.49 5.32 14.27
C GLN A 2 -14.26 4.81 15.49
N ALA A 3 -14.65 3.53 15.52
CA ALA A 3 -15.28 2.91 16.69
C ALA A 3 -14.37 2.86 17.95
N ARG A 4 -13.07 3.12 17.80
CA ARG A 4 -12.08 3.25 18.88
C ARG A 4 -11.70 4.72 19.14
N GLY A 5 -12.44 5.67 18.59
CA GLY A 5 -12.19 7.11 18.75
C GLY A 5 -11.00 7.66 17.97
N VAL A 6 -10.43 6.90 17.02
CA VAL A 6 -9.33 7.37 16.17
C VAL A 6 -9.92 8.06 14.93
N PRO A 7 -9.71 9.37 14.76
CA PRO A 7 -10.26 10.11 13.64
C PRO A 7 -9.54 9.76 12.33
N ALA A 8 -10.19 10.04 11.20
CA ALA A 8 -9.71 9.60 9.87
C ALA A 8 -8.48 10.39 9.39
N ASP A 9 -8.29 11.59 9.93
CA ASP A 9 -7.17 12.47 9.72
C ASP A 9 -6.01 12.23 10.70
N ALA A 10 -6.15 11.27 11.63
CA ALA A 10 -5.07 10.90 12.52
C ALA A 10 -3.85 10.41 11.72
N PRO A 11 -2.63 10.92 12.03
CA PRO A 11 -1.40 10.44 11.41
C PRO A 11 -1.26 8.92 11.58
N THR A 12 -1.18 8.19 10.48
CA THR A 12 -1.19 6.72 10.45
C THR A 12 0.01 6.21 9.64
N ALA A 13 0.88 5.43 10.26
CA ALA A 13 1.99 4.79 9.58
C ALA A 13 1.57 3.46 8.95
N VAL A 14 1.84 3.26 7.66
CA VAL A 14 1.65 1.98 6.95
C VAL A 14 3.00 1.32 6.79
N VAL A 15 3.24 0.27 7.58
CA VAL A 15 4.51 -0.46 7.62
C VAL A 15 4.39 -1.75 6.82
N THR A 16 5.12 -1.88 5.72
CA THR A 16 5.19 -3.11 4.90
C THR A 16 6.44 -3.11 4.02
N SER A 17 6.65 -4.14 3.19
CA SER A 17 7.73 -4.15 2.19
C SER A 17 7.59 -3.00 1.20
N ASP A 18 8.72 -2.42 0.78
CA ASP A 18 8.76 -1.24 -0.10
C ASP A 18 7.90 -1.37 -1.39
N PHE A 19 7.85 -2.55 -1.99
CA PHE A 19 7.08 -2.82 -3.21
C PHE A 19 5.56 -2.87 -3.00
N HIS A 20 5.08 -3.15 -1.79
CA HIS A 20 3.65 -3.15 -1.48
C HIS A 20 3.13 -1.79 -1.02
N LEU A 21 4.01 -0.83 -0.72
CA LEU A 21 3.62 0.47 -0.18
C LEU A 21 2.62 1.22 -1.08
N LEU A 22 2.82 1.21 -2.39
CA LEU A 22 1.92 1.91 -3.32
C LEU A 22 0.48 1.40 -3.19
N ARG A 23 0.30 0.08 -3.21
CA ARG A 23 -1.01 -0.56 -3.06
C ARG A 23 -1.59 -0.34 -1.68
N ALA A 24 -0.78 -0.51 -0.63
CA ALA A 24 -1.21 -0.35 0.75
C ALA A 24 -1.67 1.09 1.06
N VAL A 25 -0.95 2.10 0.57
CA VAL A 25 -1.34 3.52 0.70
C VAL A 25 -2.61 3.81 -0.10
N HIS A 26 -2.75 3.25 -1.30
CA HIS A 26 -3.96 3.43 -2.10
C HIS A 26 -5.20 2.88 -1.37
N ILE A 27 -5.11 1.66 -0.83
CA ILE A 27 -6.18 1.06 -0.03
C ILE A 27 -6.48 1.91 1.22
N ALA A 28 -5.45 2.36 1.95
CA ALA A 28 -5.63 3.18 3.14
C ALA A 28 -6.38 4.49 2.84
N ARG A 29 -6.04 5.17 1.74
CA ARG A 29 -6.75 6.38 1.30
C ARG A 29 -8.20 6.09 0.90
N ARG A 30 -8.47 4.98 0.20
CA ARG A 30 -9.84 4.54 -0.12
C ARG A 30 -10.68 4.24 1.11
N GLN A 31 -10.05 3.85 2.22
CA GLN A 31 -10.70 3.63 3.52
C GLN A 31 -10.89 4.92 4.33
N GLY A 32 -10.58 6.09 3.75
CA GLY A 32 -10.79 7.40 4.38
C GLY A 32 -9.66 7.85 5.32
N LEU A 33 -8.50 7.16 5.31
CA LEU A 33 -7.33 7.60 6.07
C LEU A 33 -6.62 8.73 5.28
N ALA A 34 -6.71 9.96 5.79
CA ALA A 34 -6.20 11.14 5.09
C ALA A 34 -4.70 11.37 5.31
N ALA A 35 -4.19 11.04 6.52
CA ALA A 35 -2.81 11.31 6.93
C ALA A 35 -1.96 10.04 6.98
N VAL A 36 -1.77 9.37 5.83
CA VAL A 36 -1.02 8.11 5.74
C VAL A 36 0.46 8.36 5.45
N VAL A 37 1.33 7.83 6.31
CA VAL A 37 2.80 7.86 6.17
C VAL A 37 3.31 6.46 5.78
N PRO A 38 3.89 6.27 4.58
CA PRO A 38 4.44 4.99 4.19
C PRO A 38 5.78 4.71 4.90
N VAL A 39 5.95 3.50 5.43
CA VAL A 39 7.19 3.02 6.05
C VAL A 39 7.57 1.69 5.42
N GLY A 40 8.55 1.74 4.51
CA GLY A 40 8.96 0.60 3.70
C GLY A 40 10.12 -0.17 4.31
N ALA A 41 9.95 -1.47 4.52
CA ALA A 41 11.08 -2.36 4.74
C ALA A 41 11.83 -2.55 3.39
N PRO A 42 13.14 -2.27 3.32
CA PRO A 42 13.88 -2.32 2.07
C PRO A 42 13.97 -3.76 1.57
N THR A 43 13.53 -3.99 0.34
CA THR A 43 13.68 -5.29 -0.32
C THR A 43 15.14 -5.47 -0.73
N PRO A 44 15.75 -6.65 -0.50
CA PRO A 44 17.09 -6.97 -0.98
C PRO A 44 17.23 -6.70 -2.47
N ILE A 45 18.34 -6.09 -2.89
CA ILE A 45 18.51 -5.59 -4.26
C ILE A 45 18.43 -6.71 -5.31
N THR A 46 18.83 -7.92 -4.92
CA THR A 46 18.80 -9.15 -5.73
C THR A 46 17.38 -9.58 -6.11
N THR A 47 16.40 -9.34 -5.25
CA THR A 47 15.01 -9.74 -5.47
C THR A 47 14.09 -8.57 -5.80
N ARG A 48 14.56 -7.33 -5.64
CA ARG A 48 13.77 -6.10 -5.80
C ARG A 48 13.11 -6.00 -7.18
N TYR A 49 13.87 -6.23 -8.26
CA TYR A 49 13.33 -6.14 -9.63
C TYR A 49 12.25 -7.19 -9.91
N ASN A 50 12.47 -8.44 -9.50
CA ASN A 50 11.49 -9.52 -9.67
C ASN A 50 10.22 -9.28 -8.85
N ALA A 51 10.37 -8.78 -7.62
CA ALA A 51 9.26 -8.46 -6.74
C ALA A 51 8.41 -7.32 -7.30
N TRP A 52 9.04 -6.24 -7.77
CA TRP A 52 8.36 -5.11 -8.42
C TRP A 52 7.68 -5.52 -9.72
N LEU A 53 8.35 -6.31 -10.57
CA LEU A 53 7.77 -6.79 -11.83
C LEU A 53 6.47 -7.56 -11.60
N ARG A 54 6.48 -8.49 -10.64
CA ARG A 54 5.29 -9.25 -10.24
C ARG A 54 4.18 -8.33 -9.73
N GLU A 55 4.53 -7.33 -8.93
CA GLU A 55 3.57 -6.35 -8.41
C GLU A 55 2.93 -5.52 -9.52
N TYR A 56 3.71 -5.11 -10.54
CA TYR A 56 3.18 -4.41 -11.71
C TYR A 56 2.21 -5.27 -12.51
N PHE A 57 2.55 -6.54 -12.77
CA PHE A 57 1.63 -7.47 -13.44
C PHE A 57 0.37 -7.70 -12.63
N ALA A 58 0.48 -7.81 -11.30
CA ALA A 58 -0.67 -7.94 -10.42
C ALA A 58 -1.57 -6.70 -10.51
N LEU A 59 -1.02 -5.48 -10.43
CA LEU A 59 -1.80 -4.24 -10.58
C LEU A 59 -2.46 -4.11 -11.96
N ALA A 60 -1.72 -4.42 -13.03
CA ALA A 60 -2.23 -4.39 -14.40
C ALA A 60 -3.34 -5.42 -14.61
N SER A 61 -3.19 -6.62 -14.04
CA SER A 61 -4.20 -7.68 -14.10
C SER A 61 -5.46 -7.30 -13.33
N SER A 62 -5.34 -6.78 -12.11
CA SER A 62 -6.49 -6.32 -11.33
C SER A 62 -7.21 -5.14 -12.00
N TRP A 63 -6.49 -4.26 -12.71
CA TRP A 63 -7.12 -3.24 -13.54
C TRP A 63 -7.90 -3.85 -14.72
N ALA A 64 -7.27 -4.76 -15.47
CA ALA A 64 -7.90 -5.42 -16.61
C ALA A 64 -9.14 -6.24 -16.21
N LEU A 65 -9.10 -6.84 -15.02
CA LEU A 65 -10.19 -7.63 -14.43
C LEU A 65 -11.22 -6.79 -13.66
N ARG A 66 -11.03 -5.47 -13.53
CA ARG A 66 -11.89 -4.54 -12.76
C ARG A 66 -12.03 -4.89 -11.27
N GLU A 67 -10.95 -5.37 -10.67
CA GLU A 67 -10.85 -5.66 -9.23
C GLU A 67 -10.28 -4.49 -8.41
N LEU A 68 -9.89 -3.40 -9.08
CA LEU A 68 -9.41 -2.16 -8.47
C LEU A 68 -10.54 -1.22 -8.07
#